data_AF-A0A7S1LFA8-F1
#
_entry.id   AF-A0A7S1LFA8-F1
#
_cell.length_a   1.000
_cell.length_b   1.000
_cell.length_c   1.000
_cell.angle_alpha   90.00
_cell.angle_beta   90.00
_cell.angle_gamma   90.00
#
_symmetry.space_group_name_H-M   'P 1'
#
loop_
_entity.id
_entity.type
_entity.pdbx_description
1 polymer ?
#
loop_
_entity_poly.entity_id
_entity_poly.type
_entity_poly.pdbx_seq_one_letter_code
_entity_poly.pdbx_strand_id
1 'polypeptide(L)'
;DDVEATRFISAAVAMCSVAGAFCVRTWHRELEMLRENLRNFTLDEADCYDEKDRLVIYSGIISFMKYRGFCRAERSDREALDSFEELLRHSMGGKIENIIGYLGVAYEQTLIIGLPIQLIGFDN
;
A
#
# COMPACT_ATOMS: atom_id res chain seq x y z
N ASP A 1 -32.08 -16.02 -28.70
CA ASP A 1 -32.06 -15.01 -27.63
C ASP A 1 -31.10 -15.36 -26.49
N ASP A 2 -31.18 -16.56 -25.88
CA ASP A 2 -30.27 -16.95 -24.76
C ASP A 2 -28.77 -17.03 -25.11
N VAL A 3 -28.45 -17.47 -26.34
CA VAL A 3 -27.04 -17.59 -26.80
C VAL A 3 -26.38 -16.21 -26.94
N GLU A 4 -27.14 -15.21 -27.40
CA GLU A 4 -26.62 -13.86 -27.57
C GLU A 4 -26.38 -13.19 -26.20
N ALA A 5 -27.31 -13.37 -25.26
CA ALA A 5 -27.16 -12.93 -23.88
C ALA A 5 -25.91 -13.54 -23.20
N THR A 6 -25.65 -14.83 -23.44
CA THR A 6 -24.48 -15.54 -22.89
C THR A 6 -23.16 -14.96 -23.40
N ARG A 7 -23.08 -14.60 -24.69
CA ARG A 7 -21.89 -13.98 -25.29
C ARG A 7 -21.65 -12.56 -24.78
N PHE A 8 -22.70 -11.78 -24.54
CA PHE A 8 -22.57 -10.46 -23.92
C PHE A 8 -22.06 -10.55 -22.48
N ILE A 9 -22.57 -11.51 -21.69
CA ILE A 9 -22.14 -11.73 -20.31
C ILE A 9 -20.67 -12.17 -20.26
N SER A 10 -20.26 -13.13 -21.10
CA SER A 10 -18.88 -13.61 -21.12
C SER A 10 -17.88 -12.51 -21.53
N ALA A 11 -18.24 -11.70 -22.53
CA ALA A 11 -17.43 -10.54 -22.94
C ALA A 11 -17.32 -9.49 -21.82
N ALA A 12 -18.41 -9.20 -21.12
CA ALA A 12 -18.41 -8.27 -20.00
C ALA A 12 -17.52 -8.78 -18.84
N VAL A 13 -17.64 -10.05 -18.47
CA VAL A 13 -16.79 -10.68 -17.44
C VAL A 13 -15.32 -10.64 -17.84
N ALA A 14 -15.00 -10.93 -19.11
CA ALA A 14 -13.63 -10.85 -19.61
C ALA A 14 -13.05 -9.43 -19.50
N MET A 15 -13.82 -8.42 -19.91
CA MET A 15 -13.40 -7.01 -19.79
C MET A 15 -13.20 -6.59 -18.34
N CYS A 16 -14.12 -6.96 -17.44
CA CYS A 16 -13.99 -6.66 -16.01
C CYS A 16 -12.76 -7.32 -15.39
N SER A 17 -12.46 -8.57 -15.75
CA SER A 17 -11.27 -9.28 -15.26
C SER A 17 -9.97 -8.64 -15.75
N VAL A 18 -9.91 -8.22 -17.02
CA VAL A 18 -8.72 -7.54 -17.57
C VAL A 18 -8.53 -6.16 -16.93
N ALA A 19 -9.61 -5.37 -16.80
CA ALA A 19 -9.56 -4.07 -16.15
C ALA A 19 -9.16 -4.20 -14.66
N GLY A 20 -9.76 -5.15 -13.95
CA GLY A 20 -9.42 -5.45 -12.56
C GLY A 20 -7.94 -5.85 -12.41
N ALA A 21 -7.44 -6.73 -13.28
CA ALA A 21 -6.04 -7.13 -13.27
C ALA A 21 -5.09 -5.95 -13.55
N PHE A 22 -5.47 -5.03 -14.45
CA PHE A 22 -4.69 -3.82 -14.71
C PHE A 22 -4.64 -2.91 -13.48
N CYS A 23 -5.79 -2.62 -12.88
CA CYS A 23 -5.89 -1.79 -11.67
C CYS A 23 -5.10 -2.39 -10.50
N VAL A 24 -5.19 -3.70 -10.29
CA VAL A 24 -4.43 -4.39 -9.23
C VAL A 24 -2.93 -4.31 -9.50
N ARG A 25 -2.49 -4.46 -10.74
CA ARG A 25 -1.07 -4.34 -11.11
C ARG A 25 -0.53 -2.92 -10.92
N THR A 26 -1.26 -1.90 -11.33
CA THR A 26 -0.84 -0.50 -11.14
C THR A 26 -0.79 -0.16 -9.65
N TRP A 27 -1.81 -0.58 -8.90
CA TRP A 27 -1.85 -0.41 -7.46
C TRP A 27 -0.69 -1.11 -6.76
N HIS A 28 -0.36 -2.35 -7.14
CA HIS A 28 0.76 -3.09 -6.56
C HIS A 28 2.09 -2.36 -6.77
N ARG A 29 2.31 -1.78 -7.97
CA ARG A 29 3.52 -0.99 -8.25
C ARG A 29 3.61 0.27 -7.41
N GLU A 30 2.50 1.01 -7.29
CA GLU A 30 2.45 2.20 -6.42
C GLU A 30 2.77 1.86 -4.97
N LEU A 31 2.27 0.72 -4.51
CA LEU A 31 2.48 0.25 -3.16
C LEU A 31 3.91 -0.25 -2.92
N GLU A 32 4.53 -0.92 -3.89
CA GLU A 32 5.96 -1.28 -3.85
C GLU A 32 6.84 -0.03 -3.73
N MET A 33 6.55 1.00 -4.52
CA MET A 33 7.26 2.28 -4.42
C MET A 33 7.09 2.91 -3.03
N LEU A 34 5.87 2.92 -2.49
CA LEU A 34 5.62 3.42 -1.13
C LEU A 34 6.37 2.62 -0.07
N ARG A 35 6.44 1.29 -0.22
CA ARG A 35 7.18 0.40 0.67
C ARG A 35 8.68 0.69 0.64
N GLU A 36 9.26 0.90 -0.54
CA GLU A 36 10.67 1.26 -0.69
C GLU A 36 10.96 2.63 -0.10
N ASN A 37 10.09 3.62 -0.37
CA ASN A 37 10.21 4.96 0.19
C ASN A 37 10.15 4.94 1.72
N LEU A 38 9.25 4.17 2.33
CA LEU A 38 9.19 4.01 3.78
C LEU A 38 10.40 3.28 4.34
N ARG A 39 10.93 2.27 3.65
CA ARG A 39 12.13 1.54 4.10
C ARG A 39 13.34 2.46 4.23
N ASN A 40 13.47 3.40 3.29
CA ASN A 40 14.59 4.35 3.25
C ASN A 40 14.24 5.71 3.87
N PHE A 41 13.03 5.89 4.39
CA PHE A 41 12.54 7.17 4.89
C PHE A 41 13.43 7.72 5.99
N THR A 42 13.91 8.95 5.85
CA THR A 42 14.56 9.72 6.90
C THR A 42 13.83 11.05 7.08
N LEU A 43 13.78 11.56 8.31
CA LEU A 43 13.16 12.86 8.60
C LEU A 43 13.91 14.00 7.92
N ASP A 44 15.24 13.86 7.75
CA ASP A 44 16.08 14.88 7.13
C ASP A 44 15.81 15.03 5.63
N GLU A 45 15.41 13.95 4.94
CA GLU A 45 15.02 13.96 3.52
C GLU A 45 13.53 14.21 3.31
N ALA A 46 12.74 14.36 4.39
CA ALA A 46 11.32 14.64 4.27
C ALA A 46 11.08 16.05 3.71
N ASP A 47 10.26 16.14 2.66
CA ASP A 47 9.83 17.42 2.08
C ASP A 47 8.96 18.19 3.08
N CYS A 48 9.41 19.38 3.47
CA CYS A 48 8.63 20.34 4.25
C CYS A 48 8.14 21.45 3.33
N TYR A 49 6.86 21.79 3.41
CA TYR A 49 6.28 22.89 2.63
C TYR A 49 6.89 24.25 3.02
N ASP A 50 7.09 24.47 4.32
CA ASP A 50 7.93 25.54 4.87
C ASP A 50 9.04 24.90 5.72
N GLU A 51 10.28 25.16 5.35
CA GLU A 51 11.46 24.63 6.05
C GLU A 51 11.54 25.12 7.51
N LYS A 52 10.91 26.25 7.84
CA LYS A 52 10.81 26.75 9.21
C LYS A 52 9.96 25.84 10.10
N ASP A 53 8.98 25.14 9.51
CA ASP A 53 8.11 24.22 10.24
C ASP A 53 8.86 22.94 10.65
N ARG A 54 9.98 22.62 9.99
CA ARG A 54 10.78 21.42 10.33
C ARG A 54 11.18 21.39 11.80
N LEU A 55 11.63 22.53 12.34
CA LEU A 55 12.01 22.64 13.76
C LEU A 55 10.82 22.43 14.70
N VAL A 56 9.65 22.96 14.34
CA VAL A 56 8.42 22.80 15.10
C VAL A 56 8.00 21.33 15.10
N ILE A 57 8.02 20.69 13.93
CA ILE A 57 7.71 19.27 13.76
C ILE A 57 8.67 18.41 14.57
N TYR A 58 9.98 18.66 14.49
CA TYR A 58 10.99 17.91 15.25
C TYR A 58 10.75 18.05 16.75
N SER A 59 10.52 19.27 17.25
CA SER A 59 10.22 19.49 18.68
C SER A 59 8.96 18.75 19.13
N GLY A 60 7.95 18.68 18.26
CA GLY A 60 6.70 17.95 18.50
C GLY A 60 6.94 16.45 18.56
N ILE A 61 7.71 15.89 17.62
CA ILE A 61 8.09 14.47 17.60
C ILE A 61 8.86 14.12 18.87
N ILE A 62 9.89 14.88 19.22
CA ILE A 62 10.70 14.65 20.43
C ILE A 62 9.82 14.63 21.68
N SER A 63 8.97 15.66 21.81
CA SER A 63 8.04 15.79 22.94
C SER A 63 7.07 14.61 22.99
N PHE A 64 6.53 14.18 21.85
CA PHE A 64 5.66 13.02 21.74
C PHE A 64 6.37 11.72 22.16
N MET A 65 7.58 11.47 21.65
CA MET A 65 8.35 10.26 21.92
C MET A 65 8.72 10.14 23.40
N LYS A 66 9.13 11.25 24.02
CA LYS A 66 9.42 11.30 25.46
C LYS A 66 8.15 11.13 26.29
N TYR A 67 7.06 11.84 25.94
CA TYR A 67 5.78 11.75 26.65
C TYR A 67 5.16 10.35 26.62
N ARG A 68 5.28 9.66 25.49
CA ARG A 68 4.78 8.29 25.33
C ARG A 68 5.71 7.22 25.90
N GLY A 69 6.90 7.59 26.39
CA GLY A 69 7.88 6.67 26.93
C GLY A 69 8.60 5.81 25.88
N PHE A 70 8.52 6.18 24.60
CA PHE A 70 9.27 5.51 23.53
C PHE A 70 10.76 5.85 23.54
N CYS A 71 11.13 6.96 24.19
CA CYS A 71 12.52 7.34 24.42
C CYS A 71 12.68 7.81 25.88
N ARG A 72 13.82 7.52 26.52
CA ARG A 72 14.10 8.01 27.88
C ARG A 72 14.29 9.53 27.86
N ALA A 73 13.85 10.21 28.92
CA ALA A 73 13.90 11.67 28.98
C ALA A 73 15.33 12.24 28.92
N GLU A 74 16.32 11.48 29.38
CA GLU A 74 17.74 11.86 29.38
C GLU A 74 18.45 11.59 28.05
N ARG A 75 17.80 10.91 27.10
CA ARG A 75 18.37 10.63 25.79
C ARG A 75 18.42 11.90 24.94
N SER A 76 19.34 11.91 23.97
CA SER A 76 19.50 13.05 23.07
C SER A 76 18.25 13.22 22.19
N ASP A 77 17.99 14.47 21.79
CA ASP A 77 16.88 14.78 20.88
C ASP A 77 17.01 14.07 19.53
N ARG A 78 18.24 13.88 19.04
CA ARG A 78 18.50 13.10 17.82
C ARG A 78 18.04 11.65 17.97
N GLU A 79 18.33 11.04 19.11
CA GLU A 79 17.95 9.65 19.37
C GLU A 79 16.43 9.46 19.50
N ALA A 80 15.69 10.49 19.94
CA ALA A 80 14.23 10.48 19.92
C ALA A 80 13.67 10.53 18.49
N LEU A 81 14.29 11.31 17.60
CA LEU A 81 13.93 11.38 16.18
C LEU A 81 14.26 10.07 15.46
N ASP A 82 15.45 9.50 15.69
CA ASP A 82 15.85 8.20 15.10
C ASP A 82 14.90 7.07 15.56
N SER A 83 14.51 7.07 16.84
CA SER A 83 13.53 6.12 17.37
C SER A 83 12.15 6.28 16.73
N PHE A 84 11.78 7.50 16.35
CA PHE A 84 10.51 7.76 15.66
C PHE A 84 10.56 7.29 14.21
N GLU A 85 11.67 7.47 13.50
CA GLU A 85 11.87 6.90 12.17
C GLU A 85 11.74 5.38 12.20
N GLU A 86 12.38 4.72 13.16
CA GLU A 86 12.28 3.27 13.32
C GLU A 86 10.83 2.83 13.60
N LEU A 87 10.13 3.56 14.47
CA LEU A 87 8.72 3.32 14.77
C LEU A 87 7.84 3.48 13.53
N LEU A 88 8.08 4.49 12.69
CA LEU A 88 7.39 4.69 11.42
C LEU A 88 7.65 3.55 10.45
N ARG A 89 8.92 3.17 10.25
CA ARG A 89 9.32 2.05 9.38
C ARG A 89 8.63 0.75 9.79
N HIS A 90 8.58 0.46 11.09
CA HIS A 90 7.95 -0.76 11.61
C HIS A 90 6.41 -0.68 11.57
N SER A 91 5.81 0.42 12.03
CA SER A 91 4.35 0.55 12.14
C SER A 91 3.67 0.73 10.78
N MET A 92 4.21 1.60 9.93
CA MET A 92 3.65 1.82 8.60
C MET A 92 4.04 0.71 7.63
N GLY A 93 5.25 0.16 7.73
CA GLY A 93 5.66 -1.01 6.95
C GLY A 93 4.71 -2.19 7.13
N GLY A 94 4.39 -2.56 8.38
CA GLY A 94 3.44 -3.64 8.66
C GLY A 94 2.00 -3.34 8.24
N LYS A 95 1.57 -2.06 8.27
CA LYS A 95 0.24 -1.68 7.78
C LYS A 95 0.13 -1.79 6.26
N ILE A 96 1.20 -1.45 5.53
CA ILE A 96 1.26 -1.63 4.08
C ILE A 96 1.20 -3.11 3.74
N GLU A 97 1.91 -3.98 4.47
CA GLU A 97 1.82 -5.43 4.28
C GLU A 97 0.40 -5.98 4.50
N ASN A 98 -0.32 -5.48 5.50
CA ASN A 98 -1.71 -5.89 5.73
C ASN A 98 -2.68 -5.41 4.62
N ILE A 99 -2.42 -4.25 4.01
CA ILE A 99 -3.19 -3.79 2.84
C ILE A 99 -2.91 -4.68 1.63
N ILE A 100 -1.65 -5.14 1.44
CA ILE A 100 -1.28 -6.11 0.40
C ILE A 100 -2.00 -7.44 0.59
N GLY A 101 -1.99 -7.97 1.82
CA GLY A 101 -2.51 -9.30 2.12
C GLY A 101 -4.00 -9.47 1.83
N TYR A 102 -4.80 -8.39 1.89
CA TYR A 102 -6.25 -8.45 1.67
C TYR A 102 -6.66 -8.30 0.19
N LEU A 103 -5.85 -7.61 -0.62
CA LEU A 103 -6.12 -7.39 -2.05
C LEU A 103 -5.27 -8.25 -2.99
N GLY A 104 -4.29 -8.98 -2.45
CA GLY A 104 -3.44 -9.92 -3.19
C GLY A 104 -4.16 -11.21 -3.59
N VAL A 105 -5.29 -11.11 -4.29
CA VAL A 105 -5.76 -12.24 -5.09
C VAL A 105 -4.73 -12.42 -6.19
N ALA A 106 -3.99 -13.53 -6.16
CA ALA A 106 -2.98 -13.81 -7.17
C ALA A 106 -3.66 -13.75 -8.54
N TYR A 107 -3.01 -13.13 -9.52
CA TYR A 107 -3.52 -13.05 -10.89
C TYR A 107 -3.92 -14.43 -11.44
N GLU A 108 -3.22 -15.50 -11.01
CA GLU A 108 -3.60 -16.90 -11.25
C GLU A 108 -4.98 -17.25 -10.72
N GLN A 109 -5.34 -16.83 -9.51
CA GLN A 109 -6.65 -17.09 -8.90
C GLN A 109 -7.78 -16.35 -9.63
N THR A 110 -7.52 -15.12 -10.08
CA THR A 110 -8.50 -14.35 -10.88
C THR A 110 -8.75 -15.03 -12.23
N LEU A 111 -7.68 -15.53 -12.88
CA LEU A 111 -7.79 -16.31 -14.11
C LEU A 111 -8.49 -17.66 -13.89
N ILE A 112 -8.16 -18.40 -12.83
CA ILE A 112 -8.78 -19.70 -12.51
C ILE A 112 -10.28 -19.55 -12.25
N ILE A 113 -10.72 -18.48 -11.59
CA ILE A 113 -12.15 -18.23 -11.32
C ILE A 113 -12.88 -17.75 -12.58
N GLY A 114 -12.23 -16.95 -13.44
CA GLY A 114 -12.85 -16.39 -14.65
C GLY A 114 -12.87 -17.33 -15.87
N LEU A 115 -11.87 -18.21 -16.02
CA LEU A 115 -11.72 -19.13 -17.14
C LEU A 115 -12.93 -20.05 -17.39
N PRO A 116 -13.54 -20.68 -16.37
CA PRO A 116 -14.69 -21.57 -16.58
C PRO A 116 -15.89 -20.83 -17.18
N ILE A 117 -16.13 -19.58 -16.75
CA ILE A 117 -17.23 -18.74 -17.24
C ILE A 117 -17.00 -18.36 -18.71
N GLN A 118 -15.74 -18.12 -19.09
CA GLN A 118 -15.38 -17.81 -20.48
C GLN A 118 -15.48 -19.04 -21.39
N LEU A 119 -15.04 -20.21 -20.93
CA LEU A 119 -15.09 -21.45 -21.72
C LEU A 119 -16.52 -21.87 -22.03
N ILE A 120 -17.45 -21.81 -21.06
CA ILE A 120 -18.86 -22.16 -21.27
C ILE A 120 -19.55 -21.22 -22.28
N GLY A 121 -19.16 -19.94 -22.33
CA GLY A 121 -19.69 -18.97 -23.30
C GLY A 121 -19.10 -19.05 -24.71
N PHE A 122 -18.00 -19.79 -24.89
CA PHE A 122 -17.36 -20.04 -26.19
C PHE A 122 -17.66 -21.43 -26.76
N ASP A 123 -18.08 -22.40 -25.93
CA ASP A 123 -18.35 -23.79 -26.31
C ASP A 123 -19.83 -24.03 -26.74
N ASN A 124 -20.59 -22.97 -27.04
CA ASN A 124 -21.99 -23.02 -27.49
C ASN A 124 -22.24 -22.08 -28.68
#